data_AF-F7B7V5-F1
#
_entry.id   AF-F7B7V5-F1
#
_cell.length_a   1.000
_cell.length_b   1.000
_cell.length_c   1.000
_cell.angle_alpha   90.00
_cell.angle_beta   90.00
_cell.angle_gamma   90.00
#
_symmetry.space_group_name_H-M   'P 1'
#
loop_
_entity.id
_entity.type
_entity.pdbx_description
1 polymer ?
#
loop_
_entity_poly.entity_id
_entity_poly.type
_entity_poly.pdbx_seq_one_letter_code
_entity_poly.pdbx_strand_id
1 'polypeptide(L)'
;MYATRHCTVSRSMLLPVVLSILLIHLEITHAVAPKLTKRQSAGIVRCVKASNVLGCGTFECLKRTDRCKLGGLALLCSKFQRKTSNFNQLGRTFTKQSLRCMATQIKSDFQRAGRQCSQIENFVSRVQADCYRSNNVCRAAMSNYKHFKQILLPKDILTSRSFLQMFQSILSCGEAVTLKFRDTVTSALGQSFLSMLNYLQKGATSPLIEILGQEWVGSAQFRAIENEVPGSSPRQS
;
A
#
# COMPACT_ATOMS: atom_id res chain seq x y z
N MET A 1 -46.63 1.66 15.20
CA MET A 1 -46.01 3.00 15.18
C MET A 1 -44.52 2.84 15.48
N TYR A 2 -43.65 2.97 14.48
CA TYR A 2 -42.19 2.93 14.67
C TYR A 2 -41.71 4.34 15.03
N ALA A 3 -41.14 4.51 16.22
CA ALA A 3 -40.53 5.76 16.64
C ALA A 3 -39.12 5.89 16.02
N THR A 4 -38.99 6.77 15.02
CA THR A 4 -37.70 7.21 14.48
C THR A 4 -37.01 8.12 15.50
N ARG A 5 -35.98 7.60 16.19
CA ARG A 5 -35.06 8.43 16.97
C ARG A 5 -34.13 9.17 16.01
N HIS A 6 -34.35 10.47 15.84
CA HIS A 6 -33.41 11.35 15.18
C HIS A 6 -32.21 11.59 16.10
N CYS A 7 -31.02 11.13 15.71
CA CYS A 7 -29.77 11.58 16.32
C CYS A 7 -29.51 13.03 15.95
N THR A 8 -29.86 13.96 16.83
CA THR A 8 -29.44 15.35 16.74
C THR A 8 -27.99 15.45 17.22
N VAL A 9 -27.04 15.41 16.28
CA VAL A 9 -25.63 15.69 16.58
C VAL A 9 -25.55 17.14 17.07
N SER A 10 -25.35 17.32 18.38
CA SER A 10 -25.28 18.63 19.01
C SER A 10 -24.17 19.46 18.36
N ARG A 11 -24.50 20.71 17.98
CA ARG A 11 -23.60 21.69 17.34
C ARG A 11 -22.29 21.88 18.11
N SER A 12 -22.33 21.61 19.42
CA SER A 12 -21.18 21.66 20.34
C SER A 12 -20.16 20.53 20.14
N MET A 13 -20.53 19.39 19.56
CA MET A 13 -19.59 18.29 19.26
C MET A 13 -18.96 18.39 17.86
N LEU A 14 -19.57 19.12 16.93
CA LEU A 14 -19.04 19.32 15.58
C LEU A 14 -17.78 20.20 15.58
N LEU A 15 -17.76 21.26 16.39
CA LEU A 15 -16.65 22.20 16.46
C LEU A 15 -15.33 21.54 16.92
N PRO A 16 -15.26 20.76 18.03
CA PRO A 16 -14.02 20.12 18.45
C PRO A 16 -13.57 19.03 17.49
N VAL A 17 -14.49 18.30 16.85
CA VAL A 17 -14.14 17.29 15.83
C VAL A 17 -13.52 17.95 14.59
N VAL A 18 -14.12 19.05 14.10
CA VAL A 18 -13.59 19.80 12.95
C VAL A 18 -12.23 20.43 13.29
N LEU A 19 -12.07 20.99 14.49
CA LEU A 19 -10.81 21.54 14.96
C LEU A 19 -9.72 20.45 15.07
N SER A 20 -10.08 19.28 15.57
CA SER A 20 -9.16 18.12 15.65
C SER A 20 -8.74 17.65 14.26
N ILE A 21 -9.68 17.54 13.31
CA ILE A 21 -9.38 17.18 11.91
C ILE A 21 -8.47 18.22 11.25
N LEU A 22 -8.69 19.52 11.51
CA LEU A 22 -7.86 20.61 11.00
C LEU A 22 -6.45 20.60 11.60
N LEU A 23 -6.32 20.35 12.91
CA LEU A 23 -5.02 20.22 13.58
C LEU A 23 -4.25 19.00 13.07
N ILE A 24 -4.93 17.86 12.91
CA ILE A 24 -4.34 16.66 12.29
C ILE A 24 -3.91 16.95 10.84
N HIS A 25 -4.71 17.68 10.06
CA HIS A 25 -4.31 18.12 8.71
C HIS A 25 -3.07 19.02 8.75
N LEU A 26 -2.99 19.95 9.70
CA LEU A 26 -1.84 20.85 9.84
C LEU A 26 -0.57 20.06 10.19
N GLU A 27 -0.62 19.12 11.13
CA GLU A 27 0.51 18.25 11.47
C GLU A 27 0.93 17.36 10.29
N ILE A 28 -0.02 16.78 9.56
CA ILE A 28 0.27 15.95 8.38
C ILE A 28 0.92 16.79 7.27
N THR A 29 0.49 18.04 7.08
CA THR A 29 1.13 18.95 6.11
C THR A 29 2.53 19.41 6.53
N HIS A 30 2.82 19.44 7.84
CA HIS A 30 4.10 19.87 8.39
C HIS A 30 5.14 18.75 8.55
N ALA A 31 4.78 17.49 8.28
CA ALA A 31 5.74 16.42 8.06
C ALA A 31 6.49 16.68 6.74
N VAL A 32 7.49 17.56 6.77
CA VAL A 32 8.32 17.88 5.60
C VAL A 32 8.93 16.59 5.08
N ALA A 33 8.44 16.14 3.91
CA ALA A 33 8.94 14.93 3.29
C ALA A 33 10.48 15.03 3.16
N PRO A 34 11.22 13.95 3.50
CA PRO A 34 12.67 14.00 3.51
C PRO A 34 13.23 14.45 2.16
N LYS A 35 14.41 15.06 2.16
CA LYS A 35 15.09 15.53 0.94
C LYS A 35 16.37 14.76 0.72
N LEU A 36 16.61 14.35 -0.53
CA LEU A 36 17.89 13.75 -0.92
C LEU A 36 19.00 14.79 -0.93
N THR A 37 20.16 14.38 -0.44
CA THR A 37 21.41 15.15 -0.64
C THR A 37 21.76 15.19 -2.13
N LYS A 38 22.57 16.19 -2.53
CA LYS A 38 23.06 16.28 -3.92
C LYS A 38 23.82 15.01 -4.33
N ARG A 39 24.65 14.47 -3.42
CA ARG A 39 25.42 13.22 -3.64
C ARG A 39 24.51 12.02 -3.86
N GLN A 40 23.48 11.84 -3.04
CA GLN A 40 22.51 10.75 -3.21
C GLN A 40 21.75 10.86 -4.53
N SER A 41 21.21 12.04 -4.83
CA SER A 41 20.48 12.30 -6.07
C SER A 41 21.36 12.03 -7.31
N ALA A 42 22.60 12.55 -7.32
CA ALA A 42 23.55 12.30 -8.40
C ALA A 42 23.93 10.81 -8.53
N GLY A 43 24.07 10.10 -7.41
CA GLY A 43 24.31 8.66 -7.39
C GLY A 43 23.17 7.86 -8.03
N ILE A 44 21.92 8.20 -7.70
CA ILE A 44 20.74 7.56 -8.30
C ILE A 44 20.67 7.86 -9.79
N VAL A 45 20.84 9.13 -10.19
CA VAL A 45 20.85 9.52 -11.61
C VAL A 45 21.90 8.75 -12.40
N ARG A 46 23.12 8.64 -11.87
CA ARG A 46 24.21 7.87 -12.52
C ARG A 46 23.83 6.39 -12.66
N CYS A 47 23.32 5.78 -11.60
CA CYS A 47 22.90 4.39 -11.60
C CYS A 47 21.79 4.14 -12.64
N VAL A 48 20.75 4.98 -12.61
CA VAL A 48 19.59 4.89 -13.51
C VAL A 48 20.04 5.04 -14.97
N LYS A 49 20.92 6.00 -15.29
CA LYS A 49 21.46 6.19 -16.65
C LYS A 49 22.29 4.99 -17.13
N ALA A 50 23.06 4.35 -16.25
CA ALA A 50 23.85 3.16 -16.58
C ALA A 50 23.01 1.86 -16.63
N SER A 51 21.82 1.85 -16.02
CA SER A 51 21.00 0.63 -15.93
C SER A 51 20.38 0.20 -17.26
N ASN A 52 20.10 -1.11 -17.37
CA ASN A 52 19.31 -1.68 -18.45
C ASN A 52 17.81 -1.43 -18.20
N VAL A 53 17.09 -1.05 -19.25
CA VAL A 53 15.64 -0.83 -19.23
C VAL A 53 14.83 -2.15 -19.26
N LEU A 54 15.49 -3.26 -19.57
CA LEU A 54 14.93 -4.61 -19.45
C LEU A 54 15.19 -5.16 -18.05
N GLY A 55 14.17 -5.76 -17.44
CA GLY A 55 14.23 -6.30 -16.09
C GLY A 55 14.12 -5.24 -15.00
N CYS A 56 14.72 -5.49 -13.84
CA CYS A 56 14.55 -4.65 -12.64
C CYS A 56 15.71 -3.68 -12.36
N GLY A 57 16.74 -3.63 -13.19
CA GLY A 57 17.99 -2.90 -12.92
C GLY A 57 17.77 -1.41 -12.63
N THR A 58 16.93 -0.74 -13.41
CA THR A 58 16.57 0.67 -13.16
C THR A 58 15.89 0.87 -11.81
N PHE A 59 15.03 -0.06 -11.39
CA PHE A 59 14.29 0.04 -10.14
C PHE A 59 15.17 -0.27 -8.92
N GLU A 60 16.13 -1.17 -9.05
CA GLU A 60 17.15 -1.43 -8.02
C GLU A 60 18.02 -0.19 -7.74
N CYS A 61 18.18 0.72 -8.69
CA CYS A 61 18.81 2.03 -8.43
C CYS A 61 18.01 2.88 -7.44
N LEU A 62 16.68 2.79 -7.46
CA LEU A 62 15.79 3.53 -6.55
C LEU A 62 15.75 2.91 -5.16
N LYS A 63 15.94 1.59 -5.06
CA LYS A 63 16.00 0.86 -3.78
C LYS A 63 17.17 1.29 -2.90
N ARG A 64 18.28 1.75 -3.47
CA ARG A 64 19.50 2.14 -2.74
C ARG A 64 19.31 3.34 -1.78
N THR A 65 18.12 3.94 -1.71
CA THR A 65 17.80 5.05 -0.82
C THR A 65 16.54 4.77 0.02
N ASP A 66 16.71 4.29 1.25
CA ASP A 66 15.59 4.07 2.19
C ASP A 66 14.86 5.37 2.58
N ARG A 67 15.50 6.53 2.40
CA ARG A 67 14.94 7.85 2.76
C ARG A 67 13.63 8.18 2.05
N CYS A 68 13.50 7.85 0.76
CA CYS A 68 12.30 8.14 -0.04
C CYS A 68 11.40 6.92 -0.23
N LYS A 69 11.67 5.80 0.46
CA LYS A 69 10.85 4.57 0.39
C LYS A 69 10.52 4.07 -1.03
N LEU A 70 11.44 4.26 -1.99
CA LEU A 70 11.21 3.93 -3.41
C LEU A 70 11.46 2.45 -3.74
N GLY A 71 11.89 1.64 -2.77
CA GLY A 71 12.19 0.21 -2.96
C GLY A 71 11.00 -0.64 -3.41
N GLY A 72 9.77 -0.11 -3.26
CA GLY A 72 8.54 -0.77 -3.70
C GLY A 72 8.54 -1.19 -5.16
N LEU A 73 9.09 -0.35 -6.05
CA LEU A 73 9.07 -0.61 -7.49
C LEU A 73 10.01 -1.78 -7.88
N ALA A 74 11.16 -1.88 -7.22
CA ALA A 74 12.08 -2.99 -7.39
C ALA A 74 11.44 -4.30 -6.93
N LEU A 75 10.84 -4.31 -5.74
CA LEU A 75 10.14 -5.48 -5.20
C LEU A 75 8.97 -5.92 -6.09
N LEU A 76 8.18 -4.95 -6.58
CA LEU A 76 7.07 -5.22 -7.51
C LEU A 76 7.59 -5.85 -8.81
N CYS A 77 8.66 -5.32 -9.39
CA CYS A 77 9.29 -5.87 -10.57
C CYS A 77 9.77 -7.32 -10.34
N SER A 78 10.46 -7.59 -9.23
CA SER A 78 10.92 -8.96 -8.92
C SER A 78 9.75 -9.93 -8.75
N LYS A 79 8.64 -9.50 -8.13
CA LYS A 79 7.43 -10.34 -8.03
C LYS A 79 6.84 -10.66 -9.39
N PHE A 80 6.76 -9.69 -10.29
CA PHE A 80 6.33 -9.91 -11.66
C PHE A 80 7.24 -10.91 -12.38
N GLN A 81 8.56 -10.74 -12.32
CA GLN A 81 9.52 -11.65 -12.94
C GLN A 81 9.38 -13.08 -12.42
N ARG A 82 9.33 -13.27 -11.10
CA ARG A 82 9.16 -14.61 -10.49
C ARG A 82 7.86 -15.31 -10.88
N LYS A 83 6.81 -14.55 -11.21
CA LYS A 83 5.49 -15.08 -11.55
C LYS A 83 5.21 -15.04 -13.06
N THR A 84 6.15 -14.58 -13.89
CA THR A 84 5.92 -14.31 -15.32
C THR A 84 5.45 -15.55 -16.08
N SER A 85 5.97 -16.73 -15.76
CA SER A 85 5.55 -18.00 -16.38
C SER A 85 4.08 -18.34 -16.15
N ASN A 86 3.49 -17.89 -15.04
CA ASN A 86 2.10 -18.17 -14.70
C ASN A 86 1.12 -17.27 -15.47
N PHE A 87 1.57 -16.13 -15.98
CA PHE A 87 0.72 -15.26 -16.79
C PHE A 87 0.49 -15.85 -18.17
N ASN A 88 -0.71 -15.66 -18.72
CA ASN A 88 -0.96 -15.88 -20.14
C ASN A 88 -0.15 -14.90 -21.01
N GLN A 89 -0.16 -15.07 -22.34
CA GLN A 89 0.62 -14.23 -23.26
C GLN A 89 0.34 -12.73 -23.08
N LEU A 90 -0.92 -12.36 -22.84
CA LEU A 90 -1.33 -10.98 -22.62
C LEU A 90 -0.72 -10.42 -21.32
N GLY A 91 -0.74 -11.18 -20.24
CA GLY A 91 -0.17 -10.79 -18.96
C GLY A 91 1.37 -10.70 -18.99
N ARG A 92 2.04 -11.61 -19.71
CA ARG A 92 3.49 -11.53 -19.94
C ARG A 92 3.86 -10.28 -20.74
N THR A 93 3.07 -9.97 -21.77
CA THR A 93 3.25 -8.77 -22.59
C THR A 93 3.04 -7.50 -21.78
N PHE A 94 1.94 -7.41 -21.03
CA PHE A 94 1.69 -6.30 -20.09
C PHE A 94 2.86 -6.09 -19.14
N THR A 95 3.34 -7.17 -18.51
CA THR A 95 4.45 -7.12 -17.56
C THR A 95 5.71 -6.57 -18.24
N LYS A 96 6.11 -7.15 -19.37
CA LYS A 96 7.31 -6.75 -20.11
C LYS A 96 7.23 -5.28 -20.56
N GLN A 97 6.12 -4.89 -21.18
CA GLN A 97 5.98 -3.56 -21.77
C GLN A 97 5.79 -2.48 -20.70
N SER A 98 5.05 -2.75 -19.63
CA SER A 98 4.89 -1.81 -18.50
C SER A 98 6.21 -1.56 -17.79
N LEU A 99 6.97 -2.62 -17.47
CA LEU A 99 8.29 -2.48 -16.84
C LEU A 99 9.26 -1.72 -17.73
N ARG A 100 9.30 -2.03 -19.04
CA ARG A 100 10.12 -1.29 -20.01
C ARG A 100 9.72 0.18 -20.09
N CYS A 101 8.43 0.48 -20.14
CA CYS A 101 7.90 1.85 -20.16
C CYS A 101 8.36 2.62 -18.92
N MET A 102 8.18 2.06 -17.72
CA MET A 102 8.55 2.71 -16.47
C MET A 102 10.06 2.95 -16.39
N ALA A 103 10.87 1.93 -16.72
CA ALA A 103 12.31 2.05 -16.72
C ALA A 103 12.80 3.12 -17.71
N THR A 104 12.17 3.22 -18.88
CA THR A 104 12.50 4.21 -19.91
C THR A 104 12.21 5.63 -19.42
N GLN A 105 11.00 5.89 -18.88
CA GLN A 105 10.63 7.22 -18.38
C GLN A 105 11.45 7.62 -17.15
N ILE A 106 11.69 6.69 -16.22
CA ILE A 106 12.57 6.96 -15.06
C ILE A 106 13.98 7.29 -15.56
N LYS A 107 14.48 6.56 -16.55
CA LYS A 107 15.81 6.79 -17.11
C LYS A 107 15.98 8.16 -17.77
N SER A 108 14.97 8.63 -18.50
CA SER A 108 15.03 9.94 -19.14
C SER A 108 14.77 11.09 -18.15
N ASP A 109 13.88 10.90 -17.17
CA ASP A 109 13.23 12.03 -16.50
C ASP A 109 13.49 12.14 -15.00
N PHE A 110 14.13 11.14 -14.37
CA PHE A 110 14.31 11.15 -12.91
C PHE A 110 15.01 12.41 -12.39
N GLN A 111 15.98 12.97 -13.14
CA GLN A 111 16.66 14.21 -12.76
C GLN A 111 15.70 15.41 -12.67
N ARG A 112 14.59 15.40 -13.42
CA ARG A 112 13.57 16.45 -13.43
C ARG A 112 12.61 16.36 -12.23
N ALA A 113 12.57 15.22 -11.54
CA ALA A 113 11.72 15.02 -10.35
C ALA A 113 12.21 15.81 -9.12
N GLY A 114 13.39 16.44 -9.18
CA GLY A 114 13.96 17.19 -8.07
C GLY A 114 14.61 16.29 -7.01
N ARG A 115 14.60 16.76 -5.75
CA ARG A 115 15.25 16.06 -4.62
C ARG A 115 14.33 15.82 -3.42
N GLN A 116 13.16 16.44 -3.41
CA GLN A 116 12.19 16.21 -2.33
C GLN A 116 11.57 14.83 -2.54
N CYS A 117 11.53 14.00 -1.50
CA CYS A 117 11.00 12.64 -1.63
C CYS A 117 9.54 12.66 -2.09
N SER A 118 8.73 13.63 -1.66
CA SER A 118 7.35 13.82 -2.14
C SER A 118 7.28 14.04 -3.67
N GLN A 119 8.16 14.87 -4.22
CA GLN A 119 8.23 15.12 -5.67
C GLN A 119 8.67 13.86 -6.43
N ILE A 120 9.64 13.12 -5.89
CA ILE A 120 10.15 11.88 -6.49
C ILE A 120 9.10 10.77 -6.43
N GLU A 121 8.44 10.58 -5.29
CA GLU A 121 7.35 9.61 -5.11
C GLU A 121 6.20 9.92 -6.08
N ASN A 122 5.79 11.19 -6.20
CA ASN A 122 4.75 11.60 -7.14
C ASN A 122 5.18 11.38 -8.60
N PHE A 123 6.44 11.65 -8.93
CA PHE A 123 6.99 11.33 -10.25
C PHE A 123 6.90 9.83 -10.55
N VAL A 124 7.35 8.97 -9.62
CA VAL A 124 7.30 7.51 -9.79
C VAL A 124 5.87 7.00 -9.88
N SER A 125 4.96 7.45 -9.01
CA SER A 125 3.54 7.09 -9.04
C SER A 125 2.87 7.46 -10.36
N ARG A 126 3.15 8.67 -10.90
CA ARG A 126 2.65 9.10 -12.20
C ARG A 126 3.18 8.20 -13.33
N VAL A 127 4.49 7.96 -13.37
CA VAL A 127 5.10 7.06 -14.37
C VAL A 127 4.46 5.66 -14.31
N GLN A 128 4.23 5.12 -13.11
CA GLN A 128 3.52 3.84 -12.94
C GLN A 128 2.11 3.89 -13.54
N ALA A 129 1.31 4.90 -13.16
CA ALA A 129 -0.06 5.05 -13.64
C ALA A 129 -0.13 5.14 -15.17
N ASP A 130 0.71 5.97 -15.77
CA ASP A 130 0.73 6.20 -17.22
C ASP A 130 1.19 4.95 -17.97
N CYS A 131 2.21 4.24 -17.48
CA CYS A 131 2.67 3.01 -18.09
C CYS A 131 1.66 1.86 -17.93
N TYR A 132 0.97 1.74 -16.80
CA TYR A 132 -0.09 0.73 -16.63
C TYR A 132 -1.27 0.98 -17.56
N ARG A 133 -1.70 2.25 -17.68
CA ARG A 133 -2.76 2.65 -18.61
C ARG A 133 -2.37 2.38 -20.06
N SER A 134 -1.20 2.85 -20.48
CA SER A 134 -0.71 2.70 -21.86
C SER A 134 -0.53 1.25 -22.30
N ASN A 135 -0.36 0.32 -21.34
CA ASN A 135 -0.21 -1.10 -21.62
C ASN A 135 -1.46 -1.93 -21.29
N ASN A 136 -2.64 -1.30 -21.16
CA ASN A 136 -3.93 -1.96 -20.96
C ASN A 136 -4.03 -2.81 -19.68
N VAL A 137 -3.68 -2.23 -18.53
CA VAL A 137 -3.79 -2.90 -17.22
C VAL A 137 -5.14 -3.57 -16.98
N CYS A 138 -6.25 -2.97 -17.41
CA CYS A 138 -7.58 -3.54 -17.20
C CYS A 138 -7.76 -4.88 -17.92
N ARG A 139 -7.32 -4.99 -19.18
CA ARG A 139 -7.39 -6.25 -19.94
C ARG A 139 -6.46 -7.30 -19.33
N ALA A 140 -5.25 -6.89 -18.94
CA ALA A 140 -4.28 -7.78 -18.30
C ALA A 140 -4.75 -8.33 -16.95
N ALA A 141 -5.30 -7.44 -16.11
CA ALA A 141 -5.84 -7.78 -14.80
C ALA A 141 -7.04 -8.71 -14.93
N MET A 142 -7.97 -8.43 -15.85
CA MET A 142 -9.14 -9.29 -16.06
C MET A 142 -8.74 -10.71 -16.47
N SER A 143 -7.83 -10.86 -17.44
CA SER A 143 -7.44 -12.18 -17.94
C SER A 143 -6.48 -12.94 -17.02
N ASN A 144 -5.89 -12.29 -16.00
CA ASN A 144 -4.89 -12.89 -15.11
C ASN A 144 -5.11 -12.57 -13.63
N TYR A 145 -6.35 -12.29 -13.21
CA TYR A 145 -6.64 -11.74 -11.87
C TYR A 145 -6.06 -12.59 -10.73
N LYS A 146 -6.12 -13.93 -10.84
CA LYS A 146 -5.56 -14.85 -9.84
C LYS A 146 -4.06 -14.62 -9.61
N HIS A 147 -3.30 -14.35 -10.67
CA HIS A 147 -1.85 -14.11 -10.58
C HIS A 147 -1.53 -12.71 -10.09
N PHE A 148 -2.33 -11.71 -10.46
CA PHE A 148 -2.20 -10.36 -9.89
C PHE A 148 -2.44 -10.36 -8.36
N LYS A 149 -3.43 -11.10 -7.86
CA LYS A 149 -3.66 -11.23 -6.41
C LYS A 149 -2.49 -11.83 -5.64
N GLN A 150 -1.75 -12.76 -6.26
CA GLN A 150 -0.53 -13.33 -5.64
C GLN A 150 0.61 -12.31 -5.55
N ILE A 151 0.60 -11.29 -6.42
CA ILE A 151 1.59 -10.20 -6.39
C ILE A 151 1.14 -9.12 -5.38
N LEU A 152 -0.14 -8.75 -5.43
CA LEU A 152 -0.78 -7.67 -4.67
C LEU A 152 -1.24 -8.16 -3.29
N LEU A 153 -0.28 -8.49 -2.44
CA LEU A 153 -0.58 -8.87 -1.06
C LEU A 153 -1.00 -7.63 -0.25
N PRO A 154 -2.01 -7.76 0.64
CA PRO A 154 -2.46 -6.66 1.50
C PRO A 154 -1.33 -5.90 2.19
N LYS A 155 -0.39 -6.60 2.83
CA LYS A 155 0.78 -6.00 3.49
C LYS A 155 1.56 -5.06 2.57
N ASP A 156 1.80 -5.44 1.31
CA ASP A 156 2.58 -4.63 0.39
C ASP A 156 1.79 -3.43 -0.13
N ILE A 157 0.47 -3.60 -0.37
CA ILE A 157 -0.42 -2.49 -0.73
C ILE A 157 -0.39 -1.40 0.36
N LEU A 158 -0.39 -1.80 1.63
CA LEU A 158 -0.42 -0.87 2.77
C LEU A 158 0.93 -0.20 3.05
N THR A 159 2.04 -0.87 2.73
CA THR A 159 3.38 -0.39 3.09
C THR A 159 4.14 0.23 1.93
N SER A 160 3.65 0.10 0.69
CA SER A 160 4.35 0.55 -0.51
C SER A 160 3.45 1.28 -1.49
N ARG A 161 3.78 2.56 -1.74
CA ARG A 161 3.13 3.38 -2.78
C ARG A 161 3.13 2.71 -4.16
N SER A 162 4.16 1.95 -4.50
CA SER A 162 4.22 1.28 -5.81
C SER A 162 3.21 0.16 -5.96
N PHE A 163 2.94 -0.60 -4.89
CA PHE A 163 1.89 -1.62 -4.89
C PHE A 163 0.52 -0.98 -4.84
N LEU A 164 0.34 0.05 -4.02
CA LEU A 164 -0.89 0.83 -3.98
C LEU A 164 -1.24 1.42 -5.35
N GLN A 165 -0.29 2.00 -6.06
CA GLN A 165 -0.52 2.58 -7.39
C GLN A 165 -0.96 1.53 -8.42
N MET A 166 -0.36 0.34 -8.42
CA MET A 166 -0.82 -0.76 -9.27
C MET A 166 -2.25 -1.17 -8.91
N PHE A 167 -2.53 -1.33 -7.61
CA PHE A 167 -3.84 -1.72 -7.13
C PHE A 167 -4.92 -0.68 -7.48
N GLN A 168 -4.65 0.61 -7.26
CA GLN A 168 -5.52 1.71 -7.67
C GLN A 168 -5.76 1.73 -9.18
N SER A 169 -4.73 1.45 -9.99
CA SER A 169 -4.87 1.36 -11.44
C SER A 169 -5.82 0.23 -11.86
N ILE A 170 -5.80 -0.90 -11.14
CA ILE A 170 -6.74 -2.02 -11.33
C ILE A 170 -8.15 -1.66 -10.87
N LEU A 171 -8.30 -0.98 -9.72
CA LEU A 171 -9.61 -0.58 -9.19
C LEU A 171 -10.27 0.55 -10.00
N SER A 172 -9.47 1.32 -10.75
CA SER A 172 -9.96 2.33 -11.70
C SER A 172 -10.51 1.74 -13.01
N CYS A 173 -10.43 0.41 -13.17
CA CYS A 173 -11.07 -0.29 -14.28
C CYS A 173 -12.59 -0.44 -14.06
N GLY A 174 -13.28 -1.01 -15.05
CA GLY A 174 -14.71 -1.29 -14.93
C GLY A 174 -15.07 -2.30 -13.83
N GLU A 175 -16.34 -2.30 -13.43
CA GLU A 175 -16.88 -3.09 -12.32
C GLU A 175 -16.51 -4.58 -12.38
N ALA A 176 -16.53 -5.18 -13.57
CA ALA A 176 -16.17 -6.58 -13.76
C ALA A 176 -14.74 -6.91 -13.28
N VAL A 177 -13.79 -5.99 -13.46
CA VAL A 177 -12.42 -6.14 -12.97
C VAL A 177 -12.39 -5.92 -11.46
N THR A 178 -13.00 -4.84 -10.97
CA THR A 178 -13.03 -4.49 -9.55
C THR A 178 -13.64 -5.60 -8.68
N LEU A 179 -14.72 -6.24 -9.14
CA LEU A 179 -15.34 -7.39 -8.47
C LEU A 179 -14.39 -8.58 -8.33
N LYS A 180 -13.49 -8.82 -9.30
CA LYS A 180 -12.48 -9.87 -9.17
C LYS A 180 -11.50 -9.59 -8.05
N PHE A 181 -11.29 -8.34 -7.62
CA PHE A 181 -10.34 -7.96 -6.57
C PHE A 181 -10.99 -7.61 -5.23
N ARG A 182 -12.31 -7.81 -5.08
CA ARG A 182 -13.07 -7.49 -3.86
C ARG A 182 -12.45 -8.06 -2.59
N ASP A 183 -12.06 -9.33 -2.61
CA ASP A 183 -11.38 -10.01 -1.50
C ASP A 183 -10.08 -9.30 -1.09
N THR A 184 -9.27 -8.91 -2.09
CA THR A 184 -8.01 -8.18 -1.88
C THR A 184 -8.25 -6.81 -1.25
N VAL A 185 -9.29 -6.10 -1.68
CA VAL A 185 -9.74 -4.83 -1.06
C VAL A 185 -10.13 -5.07 0.39
N THR A 186 -11.02 -6.03 0.65
CA THR A 186 -11.52 -6.31 2.00
C THR A 186 -10.40 -6.72 2.95
N SER A 187 -9.44 -7.52 2.50
CA SER A 187 -8.28 -7.92 3.31
C SER A 187 -7.34 -6.74 3.60
N ALA A 188 -7.09 -5.86 2.63
CA ALA A 188 -6.26 -4.68 2.84
C ALA A 188 -6.90 -3.68 3.82
N LEU A 189 -8.20 -3.45 3.71
CA LEU A 189 -8.95 -2.61 4.66
C LEU A 189 -8.96 -3.23 6.07
N GLY A 190 -9.23 -4.54 6.18
CA GLY A 190 -9.19 -5.25 7.46
C GLY A 190 -7.83 -5.13 8.15
N GLN A 191 -6.74 -5.34 7.43
CA GLN A 191 -5.38 -5.18 7.99
C GLN A 191 -5.05 -3.74 8.37
N SER A 192 -5.53 -2.75 7.61
CA SER A 192 -5.37 -1.34 7.97
C SER A 192 -6.08 -1.01 9.27
N PHE A 193 -7.32 -1.49 9.40
CA PHE A 193 -8.12 -1.30 10.61
C PHE A 193 -7.47 -1.97 11.83
N LEU A 194 -7.02 -3.22 11.69
CA LEU A 194 -6.29 -3.91 12.76
C LEU A 194 -4.98 -3.20 13.15
N SER A 195 -4.24 -2.67 12.17
CA SER A 195 -3.02 -1.91 12.43
C SER A 195 -3.30 -0.62 13.20
N MET A 196 -4.39 0.07 12.85
CA MET A 196 -4.88 1.24 13.57
C MET A 196 -5.32 0.90 15.00
N LEU A 197 -6.11 -0.16 15.18
CA LEU A 197 -6.51 -0.64 16.52
C LEU A 197 -5.30 -0.97 17.39
N ASN A 198 -4.32 -1.69 16.85
CA ASN A 198 -3.08 -2.00 17.56
C ASN A 198 -2.30 -0.74 17.96
N TYR A 199 -2.28 0.29 17.10
CA TYR A 199 -1.64 1.56 17.41
C TYR A 199 -2.39 2.30 18.53
N LEU A 200 -3.72 2.35 18.46
CA LEU A 200 -4.55 2.95 19.51
C LEU A 200 -4.43 2.20 20.84
N GLN A 201 -4.36 0.87 20.82
CA GLN A 201 -4.10 0.05 22.00
C GLN A 201 -2.71 0.27 22.61
N LYS A 202 -1.70 0.54 21.79
CA LYS A 202 -0.37 0.93 22.26
C LYS A 202 -0.32 2.35 22.81
N GLY A 203 -1.13 3.27 22.27
CA GLY A 203 -1.32 4.62 22.84
C GLY A 203 -2.20 4.62 24.10
N ALA A 204 -3.03 3.60 24.25
CA ALA A 204 -3.94 3.36 25.37
C ALA A 204 -3.24 2.91 26.67
N THR A 205 -1.91 2.75 26.71
CA THR A 205 -1.17 2.58 27.97
C THR A 205 -0.94 3.92 28.70
N SER A 206 -1.63 4.99 28.30
CA SER A 206 -1.71 6.23 29.07
C SER A 206 -2.85 6.12 30.11
N PRO A 207 -2.64 6.54 31.37
CA PRO A 207 -3.60 6.36 32.49
C PRO A 207 -4.98 7.02 32.30
N LEU A 208 -5.23 7.71 31.19
CA LEU A 208 -6.53 8.30 30.86
C LEU A 208 -7.65 7.28 30.58
N ILE A 209 -7.33 6.01 30.30
CA ILE A 209 -8.36 4.98 30.03
C ILE A 209 -8.88 4.31 31.31
N GLU A 210 -8.20 4.46 32.44
CA GLU A 210 -8.72 3.94 33.72
C GLU A 210 -9.98 4.71 34.19
N ILE A 211 -10.18 5.94 33.70
CA ILE A 211 -11.34 6.77 34.01
C ILE A 211 -12.53 6.49 33.06
N LEU A 212 -12.29 5.95 31.86
CA LEU A 212 -13.35 5.69 30.87
C LEU A 212 -13.73 4.19 30.74
N GLY A 213 -13.00 3.30 31.41
CA GLY A 213 -13.19 1.84 31.34
C GLY A 213 -14.31 1.26 32.21
N GLN A 214 -14.99 2.07 33.05
CA GLN A 214 -15.99 1.55 33.99
C GLN A 214 -17.42 1.42 33.40
N GLU A 215 -17.73 2.01 32.23
CA GLU A 215 -19.10 2.04 31.73
C GLU A 215 -19.42 1.05 30.59
N TRP A 216 -18.42 0.46 29.92
CA TRP A 216 -18.66 -0.35 28.71
C TRP A 216 -18.28 -1.83 28.79
N VAL A 217 -17.68 -2.30 29.91
CA VAL A 217 -17.25 -3.71 30.06
C VAL A 217 -18.39 -4.62 30.55
N GLY A 218 -19.58 -4.08 30.86
CA GLY A 218 -20.70 -4.83 31.40
C GLY A 218 -21.53 -5.68 30.42
N SER A 219 -21.21 -5.76 29.12
CA SER A 219 -22.14 -6.40 28.15
C SER A 219 -21.52 -7.26 27.05
N ALA A 220 -20.22 -7.54 27.06
CA ALA A 220 -19.59 -8.35 26.01
C ALA A 220 -18.96 -9.63 26.60
N GLN A 221 -19.80 -10.64 26.83
CA GLN A 221 -19.35 -11.98 27.21
C GLN A 221 -18.91 -12.75 25.95
N PHE A 222 -17.66 -12.57 25.52
CA PHE A 222 -17.04 -13.40 24.50
C PHE A 222 -16.39 -14.62 25.15
N ARG A 223 -16.98 -15.81 24.95
CA ARG A 223 -16.31 -17.09 25.25
C ARG A 223 -15.19 -17.30 24.23
N ALA A 224 -13.95 -17.38 24.71
CA ALA A 224 -12.83 -17.90 23.95
C ALA A 224 -13.04 -19.40 23.70
N ILE A 225 -12.81 -19.83 22.46
CA ILE A 225 -12.67 -21.24 22.11
C ILE A 225 -11.19 -21.57 22.30
N GLU A 226 -10.86 -22.24 23.41
CA GLU A 226 -9.56 -22.88 23.58
C GLU A 226 -9.55 -24.18 22.77
N ASN A 227 -8.63 -24.30 21.82
CA ASN A 227 -8.33 -25.56 21.15
C ASN A 227 -7.31 -26.32 22.01
N GLU A 228 -7.73 -27.43 22.60
CA GLU A 228 -6.84 -28.41 23.22
C GLU A 228 -5.96 -29.09 22.16
N VAL A 229 -4.64 -29.06 22.37
CA VAL A 229 -3.66 -29.91 21.70
C VAL A 229 -3.20 -30.94 22.73
N PRO A 230 -3.48 -32.25 22.58
CA PRO A 230 -2.98 -33.24 23.52
C PRO A 230 -1.58 -33.74 23.12
N GLY A 231 -0.62 -33.49 24.02
CA GLY A 231 0.23 -34.54 24.59
C GLY A 231 1.34 -35.16 23.73
N SER A 232 2.57 -34.67 23.95
CA SER A 232 3.82 -35.43 23.78
C SER A 232 3.96 -36.53 24.86
N SER A 233 4.39 -37.76 24.53
CA SER A 233 5.72 -38.38 24.82
C SER A 233 5.54 -39.91 25.09
N PRO A 234 6.58 -40.76 25.30
CA PRO A 234 7.63 -41.22 24.38
C PRO A 234 7.77 -42.78 24.27
N ARG A 235 8.51 -43.22 23.22
CA ARG A 235 9.46 -44.37 23.09
C ARG A 235 9.03 -45.81 23.49
N GLN A 236 9.09 -46.75 22.52
CA GLN A 236 9.84 -48.04 22.58
C GLN A 236 9.55 -48.93 21.34
N SER A 237 10.54 -49.10 20.45
CA SER A 237 11.13 -50.36 19.94
C SER A 237 12.09 -50.04 18.79
#